data_AF-A0A6B2QYC7-F1
#
_entry.id   AF-A0A6B2QYC7-F1
#
_cell.length_a   1.000
_cell.length_b   1.000
_cell.length_c   1.000
_cell.angle_alpha   90.00
_cell.angle_beta   90.00
_cell.angle_gamma   90.00
#
_symmetry.space_group_name_H-M   'P 1'
#
loop_
_entity.id
_entity.type
_entity.pdbx_description
1 polymer ?
#
loop_
_entity_poly.entity_id
_entity_poly.type
_entity_poly.pdbx_seq_one_letter_code
_entity_poly.pdbx_strand_id
1 'polypeptide(L)'
;MKWRSLMWILWPSFLMAGMASAVVFALIDPLDVAIFGYLRPQREVLYAAGFFFFWFICALSSLLSLYIVPQPGDDRNDIGF
;
A
#
# COMPACT_ATOMS: atom_id res chain seq x y z
N MET A 1 -15.59 0.65 15.58
CA MET A 1 -14.19 0.84 16.02
C MET A 1 -13.20 0.64 14.86
N LYS A 2 -13.28 1.43 13.78
CA LYS A 2 -12.57 1.12 12.52
C LYS A 2 -11.15 1.74 12.42
N TRP A 3 -10.89 2.82 13.15
CA TRP A 3 -9.63 3.59 13.07
C TRP A 3 -8.39 2.82 13.56
N ARG A 4 -8.53 1.94 14.57
CA ARG A 4 -7.41 1.12 15.07
C ARG A 4 -6.96 0.07 14.05
N SER A 5 -7.89 -0.55 13.33
CA SER A 5 -7.57 -1.50 12.27
C SER A 5 -6.86 -0.82 11.10
N LEU A 6 -7.25 0.41 10.75
CA LEU A 6 -6.56 1.20 9.73
C LEU A 6 -5.09 1.46 10.07
N MET A 7 -4.78 1.83 11.32
CA MET A 7 -3.39 1.99 11.77
C MET A 7 -2.58 0.68 11.67
N TRP A 8 -3.21 -0.45 12.00
CA TRP A 8 -2.60 -1.78 11.88
C TRP A 8 -2.34 -2.22 10.43
N ILE A 9 -3.04 -1.64 9.46
CA ILE A 9 -2.84 -1.89 8.03
C ILE A 9 -1.83 -0.91 7.44
N LEU A 10 -1.94 0.37 7.78
CA LEU A 10 -1.09 1.44 7.25
C LEU A 10 0.37 1.24 7.62
N TRP A 11 0.64 0.70 8.81
CA TRP A 11 2.00 0.49 9.29
C TRP A 11 2.79 -0.59 8.50
N PRO A 12 2.33 -1.84 8.38
CA PRO A 12 3.03 -2.85 7.58
C PRO A 12 3.02 -2.54 6.07
N SER A 13 1.95 -1.90 5.56
CA SER A 13 1.93 -1.47 4.15
C SER A 13 2.96 -0.38 3.85
N PHE A 14 3.23 0.53 4.80
CA PHE A 14 4.32 1.51 4.68
C PHE A 14 5.69 0.84 4.57
N LEU A 15 5.94 -0.20 5.38
CA LEU A 15 7.20 -0.95 5.35
C LEU A 15 7.40 -1.66 3.99
N MET A 16 6.35 -2.33 3.50
CA MET A 16 6.40 -3.02 2.20
C MET A 16 6.51 -2.05 1.03
N ALA A 17 5.87 -0.88 1.10
CA ALA A 17 6.03 0.17 0.12
C ALA A 17 7.45 0.72 0.08
N GLY A 18 8.08 0.93 1.25
CA GLY A 18 9.49 1.29 1.34
C GLY A 18 10.38 0.27 0.65
N MET A 19 10.16 -1.02 0.92
CA MET A 19 10.95 -2.09 0.29
C MET A 19 10.70 -2.20 -1.22
N ALA A 20 9.44 -2.13 -1.68
CA ALA A 20 9.08 -2.16 -3.09
C ALA A 20 9.66 -0.96 -3.85
N SER A 21 9.52 0.24 -3.30
CA SER A 21 10.07 1.46 -3.89
C SER A 21 11.60 1.41 -3.96
N ALA A 22 12.28 0.90 -2.93
CA ALA A 22 13.73 0.71 -2.95
C ALA A 22 14.17 -0.27 -4.04
N VAL A 23 13.47 -1.40 -4.20
CA VAL A 23 13.78 -2.38 -5.26
C VAL A 23 13.54 -1.79 -6.64
N VAL A 24 12.41 -1.12 -6.85
CA VAL A 24 12.06 -0.52 -8.13
C VAL A 24 13.03 0.59 -8.51
N PHE A 25 13.38 1.48 -7.59
CA PHE A 25 14.33 2.56 -7.84
C PHE A 25 15.78 2.08 -7.96
N ALA A 26 16.12 0.93 -7.37
CA ALA A 26 17.41 0.30 -7.61
C ALA A 26 17.53 -0.28 -9.03
N LEU A 27 16.40 -0.68 -9.64
CA LEU A 27 16.36 -1.26 -10.99
C LEU A 27 16.04 -0.23 -12.08
N ILE A 28 15.25 0.78 -11.77
CA ILE A 28 14.76 1.82 -12.67
C ILE A 28 15.32 3.15 -12.21
N ASP A 29 16.28 3.69 -12.96
CA ASP A 29 16.82 5.02 -12.70
C ASP A 29 15.76 6.07 -13.07
N PRO A 30 15.24 6.85 -12.12
CA PRO A 30 14.21 7.85 -12.41
C PRO A 30 14.73 8.98 -13.29
N LEU A 31 16.04 9.08 -13.52
CA LEU A 31 16.63 10.05 -14.43
C LEU A 31 16.52 9.65 -15.90
N ASP A 32 16.36 8.35 -16.17
CA ASP A 32 16.18 7.81 -17.53
C ASP A 32 14.72 7.92 -17.98
N VAL A 33 13.79 8.09 -17.03
CA VAL A 33 12.37 8.32 -17.30
C VAL A 33 12.17 9.80 -17.69
N ALA A 34 12.52 10.14 -18.94
CA ALA A 34 12.11 11.38 -19.56
C ALA A 34 10.59 11.36 -19.82
N ILE A 35 9.79 11.65 -18.79
CA ILE A 35 8.34 11.78 -18.94
C ILE A 35 8.08 12.93 -19.93
N PHE A 36 7.55 12.60 -21.11
CA PHE A 36 7.16 13.56 -22.16
C PHE A 36 8.30 14.34 -22.86
N GLY A 37 9.57 13.92 -22.76
CA GLY A 37 10.68 14.53 -23.52
C GLY A 37 11.02 16.00 -23.20
N TYR A 38 10.23 16.68 -22.35
CA TYR A 38 10.39 18.09 -21.99
C TYR A 38 10.22 18.38 -20.50
N LEU A 39 9.44 17.56 -19.79
CA LEU A 39 9.27 17.70 -18.35
C LEU A 39 10.37 16.88 -17.68
N ARG A 40 11.38 17.55 -17.12
CA ARG A 40 12.28 16.96 -16.13
C ARG A 40 11.69 17.23 -14.74
N PRO A 41 10.72 16.43 -14.25
CA PRO A 41 10.30 16.55 -12.87
C PRO A 41 11.52 16.39 -11.96
N GLN A 42 11.54 17.15 -10.86
CA GLN A 42 12.60 17.02 -9.87
C GLN A 42 12.65 15.57 -9.38
N ARG A 43 13.87 15.05 -9.25
CA ARG A 43 14.16 13.66 -8.86
C ARG A 43 13.40 13.28 -7.59
N GLU A 44 13.36 14.20 -6.65
CA GLU A 44 12.66 14.09 -5.37
C GLU A 44 11.16 13.81 -5.53
N VAL A 45 10.51 14.44 -6.51
CA VAL A 45 9.07 14.26 -6.78
C VAL A 45 8.79 12.86 -7.32
N LEU A 46 9.64 12.37 -8.24
CA LEU A 46 9.52 11.00 -8.77
C LEU A 46 9.70 9.94 -7.67
N TYR A 47 10.71 10.12 -6.82
CA TYR A 47 10.96 9.22 -5.70
C TYR A 47 9.80 9.19 -4.71
N ALA A 48 9.31 10.37 -4.32
CA ALA A 48 8.16 10.47 -3.41
C ALA A 48 6.88 9.89 -4.05
N ALA A 49 6.61 10.22 -5.31
CA ALA A 49 5.42 9.75 -6.02
C ALA A 49 5.40 8.22 -6.13
N GLY A 50 6.53 7.59 -6.48
CA GLY A 50 6.60 6.12 -6.53
C GLY A 50 6.42 5.49 -5.16
N PHE A 51 7.00 6.07 -4.10
CA PHE A 51 6.76 5.63 -2.73
C PHE A 51 5.27 5.66 -2.36
N PHE A 52 4.60 6.80 -2.58
CA PHE A 52 3.17 6.95 -2.31
C PHE A 52 2.30 6.00 -3.15
N PHE A 53 2.68 5.77 -4.40
CA PHE A 53 1.99 4.85 -5.30
C PHE A 53 2.04 3.40 -4.79
N PHE A 54 3.24 2.90 -4.45
CA PHE A 54 3.39 1.56 -3.87
C PHE A 54 2.72 1.44 -2.52
N TRP A 55 2.76 2.49 -1.70
CA TRP A 55 2.08 2.53 -0.42
C TRP A 55 0.57 2.42 -0.55
N PHE A 56 -0.02 3.19 -1.49
CA PHE A 56 -1.45 3.12 -1.75
C PHE A 56 -1.89 1.73 -2.23
N ILE A 57 -1.13 1.11 -3.14
CA ILE A 57 -1.43 -0.26 -3.61
C ILE A 57 -1.36 -1.27 -2.46
N CYS A 58 -0.33 -1.23 -1.62
CA CYS A 58 -0.19 -2.13 -0.48
C CYS A 58 -1.32 -1.93 0.56
N ALA A 59 -1.67 -0.68 0.83
CA ALA A 59 -2.78 -0.34 1.72
C ALA A 59 -4.12 -0.83 1.15
N LEU A 60 -4.36 -0.64 -0.16
CA LEU A 60 -5.57 -1.09 -0.84
C LEU A 60 -5.69 -2.62 -0.82
N SER A 61 -4.60 -3.35 -1.09
CA SER A 61 -4.56 -4.82 -1.03
C SER A 61 -4.91 -5.36 0.37
N SER A 62 -4.42 -4.70 1.42
CA SER A 62 -4.71 -5.09 2.80
C SER A 62 -6.14 -4.73 3.23
N LEU A 63 -6.66 -3.60 2.76
CA LEU A 63 -8.07 -3.23 2.93
C LEU A 63 -9.01 -4.22 2.24
N LEU A 64 -8.69 -4.62 1.00
CA LEU A 64 -9.45 -5.65 0.28
C LEU A 64 -9.42 -6.99 1.02
N SER A 65 -8.24 -7.40 1.51
CA SER A 65 -8.10 -8.64 2.26
C SER A 65 -8.98 -8.64 3.52
N LEU A 66 -9.08 -7.52 4.23
CA LEU A 66 -9.96 -7.41 5.40
C LEU A 66 -11.44 -7.27 5.03
N TYR A 67 -11.76 -6.71 3.87
CA TYR A 67 -13.13 -6.65 3.36
C TYR A 67 -13.66 -8.04 3.00
N ILE A 68 -12.78 -8.93 2.50
CA ILE A 68 -13.16 -10.27 2.06
C ILE A 68 -13.15 -11.31 3.18
N VAL A 69 -12.38 -11.08 4.26
CA VAL A 69 -12.33 -11.98 5.41
C VAL A 69 -13.72 -12.04 6.09
N PRO A 70 -14.35 -13.23 6.17
CA PRO A 70 -15.57 -13.42 6.94
C PRO A 70 -15.32 -13.06 8.41
N GLN A 71 -16.21 -12.26 9.02
CA GLN A 71 -16.15 -11.97 10.44
C GLN A 71 -16.44 -13.27 11.22
N PRO A 72 -15.52 -13.80 12.04
CA PRO A 72 -15.80 -14.94 12.89
C PRO A 72 -16.66 -14.45 14.06
N GLY A 73 -17.98 -14.57 13.94
CA GLY A 73 -18.91 -14.08 14.97
C GLY A 73 -20.39 -14.38 14.76
N ASP A 74 -20.80 -14.94 13.62
CA ASP A 74 -22.19 -15.31 13.33
C ASP A 74 -22.42 -16.83 13.43
N ASP A 75 -21.83 -17.49 14.44
CA ASP A 75 -22.01 -18.93 14.75
C ASP A 75 -22.01 -19.15 16.29
N ARG A 76 -22.59 -18.20 17.05
CA ARG A 76 -22.57 -18.25 18.53
C ARG A 76 -23.95 -18.23 19.19
N ASN A 77 -25.04 -18.38 18.43
CA ASN A 77 -26.42 -18.29 18.96
C ASN A 77 -27.29 -19.52 18.66
N ASP A 78 -26.71 -20.62 18.20
CA ASP A 78 -27.42 -21.76 17.59
C ASP A 78 -27.20 -23.10 18.30
N ILE A 79 -26.55 -23.11 19.47
CA ILE A 79 -26.59 -24.24 20.42
C ILE A 79 -27.34 -23.88 21.70
N GLY A 80 -28.62 -23.55 21.52
CA GLY A 80 -29.62 -23.61 22.57
C GLY A 80 -30.27 -24.99 22.60
N PHE A 81 -29.61 -25.96 23.25
CA PHE A 81 -30.20 -27.19 23.78
C PHE A 81 -29.47 -27.59 25.06
#